data_AF-A0A9D9LLF4-F1
#
_entry.id   AF-A0A9D9LLF4-F1
#
_cell.length_a   1.000
_cell.length_b   1.000
_cell.length_c   1.000
_cell.angle_alpha   90.00
_cell.angle_beta   90.00
_cell.angle_gamma   90.00
#
_symmetry.space_group_name_H-M   'P 1'
#
loop_
_entity.id
_entity.type
_entity.pdbx_description
1 polymer ?
#
loop_
_entity_poly.entity_id
_entity_poly.type
_entity_poly.pdbx_seq_one_letter_code
_entity_poly.pdbx_strand_id
1 'polypeptide(L)'
;MKNVLVELWCGNINPCGENRKLTDEEKEIIKTAAAIHENLHSLLSEDQNDLLEKLLDCYSELSSLNEREAFVYAFKLGAKIATAVIGE
;
A
#
# COMPACT_ATOMS: atom_id res chain seq x y z
N MET A 1 0.34 -25.10 2.95
CA MET A 1 1.01 -24.26 1.94
C MET A 1 0.55 -22.83 2.13
N LYS A 2 1.47 -21.88 2.33
CA LYS A 2 1.09 -20.47 2.40
C LYS A 2 0.55 -20.03 1.03
N ASN A 3 -0.44 -19.14 1.02
CA ASN A 3 -1.06 -18.66 -0.21
C ASN A 3 -0.02 -17.86 -1.02
N VAL A 4 0.28 -18.29 -2.25
CA VAL A 4 1.30 -17.66 -3.12
C VAL A 4 1.07 -16.16 -3.31
N LEU A 5 -0.20 -15.70 -3.31
CA LEU A 5 -0.53 -14.28 -3.40
C LEU A 5 -0.14 -13.50 -2.14
N VAL A 6 -0.18 -14.14 -0.97
CA VAL A 6 0.28 -13.52 0.29
C VAL A 6 1.79 -13.40 0.30
N GLU A 7 2.51 -14.44 -0.13
CA GLU A 7 3.97 -14.40 -0.25
C GLU A 7 4.44 -13.36 -1.27
N LEU A 8 3.68 -13.17 -2.36
CA LEU A 8 3.90 -12.11 -3.34
C LEU A 8 3.62 -10.71 -2.76
N TRP A 9 2.49 -10.53 -2.07
CA TRP A 9 2.12 -9.26 -1.43
C TRP A 9 3.16 -8.82 -0.39
N CYS A 10 3.65 -9.74 0.45
CA CYS A 10 4.68 -9.46 1.44
C CYS A 10 6.08 -9.27 0.84
N GLY A 11 6.26 -9.45 -0.47
CA GLY A 11 7.56 -9.33 -1.14
C GLY A 11 8.52 -10.50 -0.89
N ASN A 12 8.06 -11.61 -0.30
CA ASN A 12 8.86 -12.83 -0.14
C ASN A 12 9.14 -13.51 -1.49
N ILE A 13 8.29 -13.26 -2.48
CA ILE A 13 8.44 -13.67 -3.88
C ILE A 13 8.44 -12.40 -4.73
N ASN A 14 9.42 -12.24 -5.62
CA ASN A 14 9.43 -11.19 -6.63
C ASN A 14 9.72 -11.80 -8.01
N PRO A 15 8.69 -12.14 -8.81
CA PRO A 15 8.88 -12.77 -10.10
C PRO A 15 9.48 -11.82 -11.16
N CYS A 16 9.38 -10.51 -10.95
CA CYS A 16 9.87 -9.50 -11.88
C CYS A 16 11.33 -9.10 -11.64
N GLY A 17 11.95 -9.56 -10.53
CA GLY A 17 13.35 -9.31 -10.17
C GLY A 17 13.65 -7.88 -9.71
N GLU A 18 13.02 -6.87 -10.32
CA GLU A 18 13.12 -5.47 -9.92
C GLU A 18 11.90 -5.04 -9.11
N ASN A 19 12.13 -4.17 -8.12
CA ASN A 19 11.05 -3.51 -7.40
C ASN A 19 10.53 -2.32 -8.21
N ARG A 20 9.23 -2.05 -8.05
CA ARG A 20 8.62 -0.82 -8.55
C ARG A 20 9.39 0.39 -8.02
N LYS A 21 9.82 1.27 -8.92
CA LYS A 21 10.38 2.58 -8.55
C LYS A 21 9.24 3.58 -8.42
N LEU A 22 9.33 4.44 -7.41
CA LEU A 22 8.43 5.58 -7.27
C LEU A 22 8.62 6.53 -8.44
N THR A 23 7.52 7.03 -8.99
CA THR A 23 7.53 8.13 -9.96
C THR A 23 7.94 9.43 -9.25
N ASP A 24 8.36 10.43 -10.03
CA ASP A 24 8.69 11.74 -9.44
C ASP A 24 7.47 12.44 -8.83
N GLU A 25 6.28 12.22 -9.41
CA GLU A 25 5.01 12.67 -8.84
C GLU A 25 4.74 12.03 -7.48
N GLU A 26 4.93 10.71 -7.33
CA GLU A 26 4.76 10.04 -6.04
C GLU A 26 5.74 10.55 -4.99
N LYS A 27 6.99 10.81 -5.37
CA LYS A 27 8.00 11.38 -4.46
C LYS A 27 7.59 12.78 -3.97
N GLU A 28 7.08 13.64 -4.86
CA GLU A 28 6.64 14.97 -4.46
C GLU A 28 5.38 14.95 -3.58
N ILE A 29 4.47 14.01 -3.81
CA ILE A 29 3.32 13.78 -2.92
C ILE A 29 3.79 13.35 -1.53
N ILE A 30 4.70 12.37 -1.44
CA ILE A 30 5.25 11.90 -0.16
C ILE A 30 5.95 13.04 0.59
N LYS A 31 6.77 13.82 -0.10
CA LYS A 31 7.44 14.99 0.48
C LYS A 31 6.46 16.03 1.00
N THR A 32 5.39 16.30 0.23
CA THR A 32 4.34 17.24 0.63
C THR A 32 3.59 16.73 1.86
N ALA A 33 3.23 15.45 1.90
CA ALA A 33 2.57 14.82 3.03
C ALA A 33 3.43 14.90 4.31
N ALA A 34 4.73 14.62 4.21
CA ALA A 34 5.67 14.74 5.32
C ALA A 34 5.74 16.18 5.84
N ALA A 35 5.84 17.18 4.96
CA ALA A 35 5.85 18.58 5.36
C ALA A 35 4.53 19.02 6.04
N ILE A 36 3.38 18.56 5.55
CA ILE A 36 2.09 18.82 6.20
C ILE A 36 2.06 18.18 7.60
N HIS A 37 2.52 16.93 7.71
CA HIS A 37 2.56 16.20 8.96
C HIS A 37 3.44 16.90 10.00
N GLU A 38 4.67 17.29 9.65
CA GLU A 38 5.59 18.01 10.53
C GLU A 38 5.01 19.36 11.00
N ASN A 39 4.41 20.12 10.08
CA ASN A 39 3.76 21.39 10.41
C ASN A 39 2.59 21.18 11.37
N LEU A 40 1.71 20.21 11.09
CA LEU A 40 0.57 19.90 11.94
C LEU A 40 1.04 19.44 13.34
N HIS A 41 2.05 18.59 13.40
CA HIS A 41 2.63 18.10 14.65
C HIS A 41 3.19 19.25 15.51
N SER A 42 3.76 20.29 14.88
CA SER A 42 4.26 21.47 15.61
C SER A 42 3.17 22.36 16.21
N LEU A 43 1.93 22.27 15.71
CA LEU A 43 0.81 23.11 16.13
C LEU A 43 -0.02 22.48 17.26
N LEU A 44 0.11 21.17 17.47
CA LEU A 44 -0.68 20.40 18.41
C LEU A 44 0.08 20.20 19.73
N SER A 45 -0.68 20.01 20.82
CA SER A 45 -0.09 19.56 22.09
C SER A 45 0.36 18.09 22.01
N GLU A 46 1.15 17.64 22.97
CA GLU A 46 1.61 16.24 23.06
C GLU A 46 0.43 15.25 23.04
N ASP A 47 -0.57 15.43 23.92
CA ASP A 47 -1.78 14.59 23.93
C ASP A 47 -2.57 14.58 22.59
N GLN A 48 -2.55 15.69 21.86
CA GLN A 48 -3.23 15.82 20.56
C GLN A 48 -2.43 15.12 19.46
N ASN A 49 -1.09 15.20 19.49
CA ASN A 49 -0.21 14.47 18.60
C ASN A 49 -0.34 12.97 18.84
N ASP A 50 -0.36 12.50 20.09
CA ASP A 50 -0.59 11.09 20.41
C ASP A 50 -1.93 10.57 19.84
N LEU A 51 -2.97 11.40 19.83
CA LEU A 51 -4.25 11.05 19.22
C LEU A 51 -4.19 11.07 17.68
N LEU A 52 -3.46 12.02 17.09
CA LEU A 52 -3.24 12.11 15.65
C LEU A 52 -2.47 10.88 15.14
N GLU A 53 -1.38 10.49 15.80
CA GLU A 53 -0.59 9.32 15.41
C GLU A 53 -1.43 8.04 15.47
N LYS A 54 -2.22 7.84 16.53
CA LYS A 54 -3.17 6.72 16.61
C LYS A 54 -4.18 6.72 15.47
N LEU A 55 -4.66 7.89 15.05
CA LEU A 55 -5.57 8.01 13.92
C LEU A 55 -4.88 7.61 12.61
N LEU A 56 -3.66 8.10 12.38
CA LEU A 56 -2.86 7.79 11.19
C LEU A 56 -2.50 6.30 11.13
N ASP A 57 -2.13 5.70 12.25
CA ASP A 57 -1.88 4.26 12.38
C ASP A 57 -3.13 3.46 11.99
N CYS A 58 -4.31 3.80 12.53
CA CYS A 58 -5.56 3.15 12.15
C CYS A 58 -5.87 3.27 10.65
N TYR A 59 -5.64 4.44 10.05
CA TYR A 59 -5.82 4.61 8.60
C TYR A 59 -4.79 3.83 7.77
N SER A 60 -3.55 3.72 8.26
CA SER A 60 -2.50 2.92 7.63
C SER A 60 -2.86 1.44 7.64
N GLU A 61 -3.31 0.91 8.78
CA GLU A 61 -3.79 -0.48 8.90
C GLU A 61 -4.99 -0.75 7.99
N LEU A 62 -5.98 0.16 7.98
CA LEU A 62 -7.15 0.04 7.10
C LEU A 62 -6.74 0.05 5.62
N SER A 63 -5.84 0.95 5.23
CA SER A 63 -5.31 1.03 3.86
C SER A 63 -4.59 -0.27 3.48
N SER A 64 -3.75 -0.80 4.37
CA SER A 64 -3.05 -2.07 4.15
C SER A 64 -4.01 -3.25 3.95
N LEU A 65 -5.10 -3.32 4.73
CA LEU A 65 -6.14 -4.33 4.55
C LEU A 65 -6.85 -4.20 3.20
N ASN A 66 -7.27 -2.99 2.85
CA ASN A 66 -7.95 -2.70 1.58
C ASN A 66 -7.07 -3.02 0.37
N GLU A 67 -5.80 -2.61 0.40
CA GLU A 67 -4.85 -2.86 -0.69
C GLU A 67 -4.56 -4.35 -0.85
N ARG A 68 -4.42 -5.09 0.26
CA ARG A 68 -4.25 -6.55 0.23
C ARG A 68 -5.45 -7.25 -0.40
N GLU A 69 -6.67 -6.83 -0.06
CA GLU A 69 -7.89 -7.40 -0.66
C GLU A 69 -7.98 -7.06 -2.15
N ALA A 70 -7.74 -5.81 -2.52
CA ALA A 70 -7.70 -5.35 -3.91
C ALA A 70 -6.66 -6.12 -4.72
N PHE A 71 -5.47 -6.35 -4.15
CA PHE A 71 -4.41 -7.13 -4.76
C PHE A 71 -4.86 -8.56 -5.07
N VAL A 72 -5.41 -9.27 -4.08
CA VAL A 72 -5.90 -10.64 -4.27
C VAL A 72 -7.03 -10.69 -5.31
N TYR A 73 -7.96 -9.74 -5.27
CA TYR A 73 -9.05 -9.64 -6.23
C TYR A 73 -8.51 -9.41 -7.66
N ALA A 74 -7.62 -8.44 -7.84
CA ALA A 74 -7.04 -8.09 -9.14
C ALA A 74 -6.25 -9.26 -9.75
N PHE A 75 -5.46 -9.98 -8.95
CA PHE A 75 -4.74 -11.17 -9.44
C PHE A 75 -5.69 -12.28 -9.89
N LYS A 76 -6.74 -12.56 -9.12
CA LYS A 76 -7.77 -13.55 -9.51
C LYS A 76 -8.49 -13.14 -10.80
N LEU A 77 -8.81 -11.86 -10.93
CA LEU A 77 -9.45 -11.33 -12.13
C LEU A 77 -8.52 -11.44 -13.34
N GLY A 78 -7.25 -11.03 -13.21
CA GLY A 78 -6.24 -11.14 -14.26
C GLY A 78 -6.02 -12.57 -14.72
N ALA A 79 -5.95 -13.53 -13.78
CA ALA A 79 -5.84 -14.96 -14.11
C ALA A 79 -7.05 -15.45 -14.92
N LYS A 80 -8.28 -15.08 -14.52
CA LYS A 80 -9.50 -15.44 -15.26
C LYS A 80 -9.49 -14.88 -16.68
N ILE A 81 -9.13 -13.60 -16.83
CA ILE A 81 -9.02 -12.94 -18.15
C ILE A 81 -7.98 -13.66 -19.01
N ALA A 82 -6.79 -13.91 -18.48
CA ALA A 82 -5.73 -14.60 -19.21
C ALA A 82 -6.16 -16.00 -19.66
N THR A 83 -6.81 -16.79 -18.80
CA THR A 83 -7.31 -18.12 -19.17
C THR A 83 -8.41 -18.06 -20.23
N ALA A 84 -9.27 -17.03 -20.20
CA ALA A 84 -10.30 -16.86 -21.21
C ALA A 84 -9.71 -16.49 -22.57
N VAL A 85 -8.67 -15.64 -22.59
CA VAL A 85 -7.99 -15.20 -23.83
C VAL A 85 -7.12 -16.31 -24.43
N ILE A 86 -6.41 -17.10 -23.61
CA ILE A 86 -5.51 -18.17 -24.07
C ILE A 86 -6.29 -19.44 -24.44
N GLY A 87 -7.50 -19.60 -23.91
CA GLY A 87 -8.37 -20.75 -24.20
C GLY A 87 -9.13 -20.67 -25.53
N GLU A 88 -9.01 -19.56 -26.27
CA GLU A 88 -9.45 -19.37 -27.66
C GLU A 88 -8.31 -19.70 -28.65
#